data_AF-A0A1X7V192-F1
#
_entry.id   AF-A0A1X7V192-F1
#
_cell.length_a   1.000
_cell.length_b   1.000
_cell.length_c   1.000
_cell.angle_alpha   90.00
_cell.angle_beta   90.00
_cell.angle_gamma   90.00
#
_symmetry.space_group_name_H-M   'P 1'
#
loop_
_entity.id
_entity.type
_entity.pdbx_description
1 polymer ?
#
loop_
_entity_poly.entity_id
_entity_poly.type
_entity_poly.pdbx_seq_one_letter_code
_entity_poly.pdbx_strand_id
1 'polypeptide(L)'
;MNVKEVAIDNTQEHLDVLCFPTLFPTRQYGEHHPRQSYPAQTLSFSEYIKFRLFNKDSRFCRNHSYCLHYYGLKINKALKTGISNLFKTLRGNVGQTVVKILEK
;
A
#
# COMPACT_ATOMS: atom_id res chain seq x y z
N MET A 1 21.06 27.64 5.90
CA MET A 1 19.59 27.58 5.96
C MET A 1 19.24 26.40 6.84
N ASN A 2 18.69 26.64 8.03
CA ASN A 2 18.38 25.57 8.99
C ASN A 2 16.95 25.07 8.69
N VAL A 3 16.82 24.16 7.73
CA VAL A 3 15.52 23.58 7.38
C VAL A 3 15.20 22.54 8.45
N LYS A 4 14.34 22.90 9.41
CA LYS A 4 13.71 21.91 10.28
C LYS A 4 12.71 21.14 9.42
N GLU A 5 13.13 20.02 8.85
CA GLU A 5 12.21 19.13 8.15
C GLU A 5 11.17 18.63 9.15
N VAL A 6 9.91 19.01 8.91
CA VAL A 6 8.77 18.49 9.66
C VAL A 6 8.67 17.00 9.35
N ALA A 7 8.57 16.17 10.39
CA ALA A 7 8.40 14.73 10.22
C ALA A 7 7.20 14.47 9.31
N ILE A 8 7.42 13.69 8.25
CA ILE A 8 6.36 13.32 7.31
C ILE A 8 5.39 12.40 8.04
N ASP A 9 4.13 12.80 8.07
CA ASP A 9 3.05 12.00 8.62
C ASP A 9 2.82 10.76 7.73
N ASN A 10 3.09 9.58 8.29
CA ASN A 10 2.98 8.30 7.62
C ASN A 10 1.52 7.81 7.41
N THR A 11 0.54 8.64 7.76
CA THR A 11 -0.88 8.37 7.51
C THR A 11 -1.40 9.05 6.24
N GLN A 12 -0.58 9.88 5.58
CA GLN A 12 -1.01 10.62 4.39
C GLN A 12 -1.22 9.71 3.16
N GLU A 13 -2.32 9.94 2.44
CA GLU A 13 -2.71 9.17 1.24
C GLU A 13 -1.77 9.35 0.03
N HIS A 14 -0.77 10.24 0.10
CA HIS A 14 0.17 10.51 -1.01
C HIS A 14 1.63 10.46 -0.57
N LEU A 15 1.93 9.58 0.38
CA LEU A 15 3.29 9.39 0.91
C LEU A 15 4.34 9.12 -0.17
N ASP A 16 4.00 8.32 -1.18
CA ASP A 16 4.92 8.00 -2.28
C ASP A 16 5.29 9.26 -3.08
N VAL A 17 4.33 10.15 -3.33
CA VAL A 17 4.57 11.42 -4.01
C VAL A 17 5.48 12.33 -3.18
N LEU A 18 5.27 12.36 -1.86
CA LEU A 18 6.01 13.23 -0.94
C LEU A 18 7.44 12.72 -0.68
N CYS A 19 7.60 11.41 -0.52
CA CYS A 19 8.90 10.78 -0.26
C CYS A 19 9.77 10.68 -1.52
N PHE A 20 9.18 10.74 -2.71
CA PHE A 20 9.90 10.60 -3.99
C PHE A 20 9.66 11.78 -4.94
N PRO A 21 10.01 13.03 -4.55
CA PRO A 21 9.72 14.23 -5.35
C PRO A 21 10.41 14.23 -6.72
N THR A 22 11.54 13.52 -6.86
CA THR A 22 12.24 13.36 -8.15
C THR A 22 11.55 12.40 -9.11
N LEU A 23 10.78 11.43 -8.58
CA LEU A 23 9.96 10.52 -9.39
C LEU A 23 8.60 11.15 -9.74
N PHE A 24 8.10 12.05 -8.89
CA PHE A 24 6.80 12.71 -9.04
C PHE A 24 6.94 14.24 -9.05
N PRO A 25 7.61 14.83 -10.07
CA PRO A 25 7.88 16.27 -10.09
C PRO A 25 6.61 17.13 -10.15
N THR A 26 5.53 16.62 -10.76
CA THR A 26 4.23 17.29 -10.83
C THR A 26 3.33 17.00 -9.63
N ARG A 27 3.80 16.19 -8.67
CA ARG A 27 3.02 15.66 -7.54
C ARG A 27 1.74 14.92 -7.93
N GLN A 28 1.67 14.42 -9.16
CA GLN A 28 0.55 13.65 -9.67
C GLN A 28 0.93 12.18 -9.86
N TYR A 29 -0.07 11.32 -10.07
CA TYR A 29 0.11 9.90 -10.41
C TYR A 29 0.75 9.04 -9.32
N GLY A 30 0.65 9.44 -8.05
CA GLY A 30 0.96 8.56 -6.92
C GLY A 30 0.03 7.35 -6.84
N GLU A 31 0.27 6.48 -5.86
CA GLU A 31 -0.50 5.26 -5.60
C GLU A 31 -2.01 5.53 -5.58
N HIS A 32 -2.45 6.52 -4.81
CA HIS A 32 -3.85 6.85 -4.59
C HIS A 32 -4.38 7.97 -5.51
N HIS A 33 -3.62 8.38 -6.52
CA HIS A 33 -4.07 9.44 -7.42
C HIS A 33 -5.32 9.00 -8.22
N PRO A 34 -6.37 9.84 -8.33
CA PRO A 34 -7.56 9.50 -9.09
C PRO A 34 -7.21 9.20 -10.55
N ARG A 35 -7.47 7.97 -10.99
CA ARG A 35 -7.29 7.54 -12.38
C ARG A 35 -8.64 7.61 -13.10
N GLN A 36 -9.14 8.83 -13.30
CA GLN A 36 -10.46 9.06 -13.92
C GLN A 36 -10.38 9.51 -15.40
N SER A 37 -9.20 9.63 -16.00
CA SER A 37 -9.04 10.08 -17.40
C SER A 37 -8.87 8.93 -18.39
N TYR A 38 -9.64 8.95 -19.50
CA TYR A 38 -9.53 8.03 -20.63
C TYR A 38 -8.16 8.14 -21.34
N PRO A 39 -7.55 7.04 -21.85
CA PRO A 39 -8.06 5.68 -21.92
C PRO A 39 -7.79 4.85 -20.65
N ALA A 40 -7.30 5.47 -19.57
CA ALA A 40 -7.02 4.77 -18.30
C ALA A 40 -8.31 4.54 -17.50
N GLN A 41 -9.25 3.83 -18.12
CA GLN A 41 -10.41 3.29 -17.43
C GLN A 41 -9.93 2.09 -16.59
N THR A 42 -9.94 2.27 -15.27
CA THR A 42 -9.95 1.18 -14.28
C THR A 42 -8.70 0.31 -14.17
N LEU A 43 -7.52 0.90 -14.31
CA LEU A 43 -6.28 0.18 -14.06
C LEU A 43 -6.20 -0.21 -12.57
N SER A 44 -6.29 -1.50 -12.27
CA SER A 44 -6.28 -2.01 -10.90
C SER A 44 -4.99 -1.60 -10.18
N PHE A 45 -5.00 -1.54 -8.86
CA PHE A 45 -3.79 -1.21 -8.11
C PHE A 45 -2.59 -2.13 -8.47
N SER A 46 -2.86 -3.42 -8.66
CA SER A 46 -1.84 -4.38 -9.10
C SER A 46 -1.30 -4.09 -10.51
N GLU A 47 -2.18 -3.73 -11.44
CA GLU A 47 -1.75 -3.34 -12.78
C GLU A 47 -0.97 -2.04 -12.73
N TYR A 48 -1.35 -1.08 -11.88
CA TYR A 48 -0.69 0.22 -11.78
C TYR A 48 0.76 0.03 -11.35
N ILE A 49 0.98 -0.82 -10.35
CA ILE A 49 2.33 -1.11 -9.91
C ILE A 49 3.10 -1.90 -10.98
N LYS A 50 2.51 -2.90 -11.62
CA LYS A 50 3.16 -3.60 -12.74
C LYS A 50 3.57 -2.62 -13.83
N PHE A 51 2.68 -1.71 -14.22
CA PHE A 51 2.94 -0.68 -15.20
C PHE A 51 4.01 0.31 -14.74
N ARG A 52 4.18 0.58 -13.45
CA ARG A 52 5.26 1.44 -12.94
C ARG A 52 6.60 0.73 -12.91
N LEU A 53 6.65 -0.51 -12.41
CA LEU A 53 7.89 -1.27 -12.26
C LEU A 53 8.38 -1.85 -13.58
N PHE A 54 7.46 -2.21 -14.49
CA PHE A 54 7.76 -2.80 -15.79
C PHE A 54 7.48 -1.83 -16.95
N ASN A 55 7.30 -0.53 -16.68
CA ASN A 55 7.16 0.46 -17.74
C ASN A 55 8.41 0.55 -18.62
N LYS A 56 8.25 1.14 -19.82
CA LYS A 56 9.39 1.68 -20.60
C LYS A 56 10.17 2.73 -19.82
N ASP A 57 9.50 3.47 -18.95
CA ASP A 57 10.13 4.45 -18.08
C ASP A 57 10.95 3.78 -16.96
N SER A 58 12.22 3.54 -17.27
CA SER A 58 13.18 2.86 -16.37
C SER A 58 13.49 3.62 -15.07
N ARG A 59 13.03 4.88 -14.91
CA ARG A 59 13.30 5.67 -13.69
C ARG A 59 12.74 5.00 -12.44
N PHE A 60 11.56 4.38 -12.57
CA PHE A 60 10.89 3.72 -11.43
C PHE A 60 11.57 2.41 -11.05
N CYS A 61 12.00 1.59 -12.02
CA CYS A 61 12.67 0.32 -11.73
C CYS A 61 14.12 0.50 -11.25
N ARG A 62 14.78 1.59 -11.67
CA ARG A 62 16.15 1.93 -11.23
C ARG A 62 16.19 2.61 -9.87
N ASN A 63 15.05 3.12 -9.37
CA ASN A 63 14.98 3.71 -8.04
C ASN A 63 14.80 2.61 -6.98
N HIS A 64 15.92 2.18 -6.40
CA HIS A 64 15.96 1.14 -5.38
C HIS A 64 15.06 1.45 -4.17
N SER A 65 15.04 2.71 -3.71
CA SER A 65 14.22 3.15 -2.58
C SER A 65 12.72 3.01 -2.89
N TYR A 66 12.30 3.35 -4.10
CA TYR A 66 10.91 3.19 -4.55
C TYR A 66 10.51 1.71 -4.68
N CYS A 67 11.40 0.88 -5.22
CA CYS A 67 11.20 -0.57 -5.28
C CYS A 67 11.03 -1.16 -3.87
N LEU A 68 11.91 -0.80 -2.93
CA LEU A 68 11.84 -1.24 -1.53
C LEU A 68 10.55 -0.77 -0.85
N HIS A 69 10.17 0.49 -1.06
CA HIS A 69 8.90 1.04 -0.56
C HIS A 69 7.70 0.19 -1.00
N TYR A 70 7.62 -0.14 -2.30
CA TYR A 70 6.55 -0.97 -2.82
C TYR A 70 6.55 -2.39 -2.23
N TYR A 71 7.71 -3.07 -2.19
CA TYR A 71 7.78 -4.41 -1.59
C TYR A 71 7.36 -4.39 -0.12
N GLY A 72 7.75 -3.35 0.61
CA GLY A 72 7.30 -3.10 1.98
C GLY A 72 5.79 -2.98 2.09
N LEU A 73 5.14 -2.17 1.24
CA LEU A 73 3.67 -2.04 1.20
C LEU A 73 2.98 -3.39 0.96
N LYS A 74 3.50 -4.19 0.03
CA LYS A 74 2.94 -5.52 -0.29
C LYS A 74 3.01 -6.47 0.90
N ILE A 75 4.16 -6.52 1.58
CA ILE A 75 4.35 -7.36 2.79
C ILE A 75 3.43 -6.87 3.90
N ASN A 76 3.39 -5.56 4.15
CA ASN A 76 2.54 -4.97 5.19
C ASN A 76 1.06 -5.27 4.96
N LYS A 77 0.59 -5.23 3.71
CA LYS A 77 -0.79 -5.59 3.37
C LYS A 77 -1.08 -7.07 3.64
N ALA A 78 -0.16 -7.97 3.28
CA ALA A 78 -0.29 -9.40 3.55
C ALA A 78 -0.32 -9.69 5.06
N LEU A 79 0.57 -9.05 5.83
CA LEU A 79 0.61 -9.18 7.28
C LEU A 79 -0.68 -8.66 7.93
N LYS A 80 -1.14 -7.45 7.58
CA LYS A 80 -2.42 -6.90 8.08
C LYS A 80 -3.59 -7.86 7.82
N THR A 81 -3.65 -8.42 6.62
CA THR A 81 -4.70 -9.37 6.23
C THR A 81 -4.59 -10.67 7.02
N GLY A 82 -3.39 -11.24 7.15
CA GLY A 82 -3.13 -12.46 7.91
C GLY A 82 -3.50 -12.31 9.39
N ILE A 83 -3.11 -11.19 10.00
CA ILE A 83 -3.46 -10.86 11.39
C ILE A 83 -4.98 -10.75 11.56
N SER A 84 -5.65 -9.99 10.68
CA SER A 84 -7.12 -9.84 10.73
C SER A 84 -7.85 -11.18 10.62
N ASN A 85 -7.40 -12.05 9.70
CA ASN A 85 -7.98 -13.39 9.54
C ASN A 85 -7.75 -14.28 10.76
N LEU A 86 -6.55 -14.25 11.35
CA LEU A 86 -6.26 -14.98 12.58
C LEU A 86 -7.20 -14.57 13.73
N PHE A 87 -7.40 -13.26 13.93
CA PHE A 87 -8.33 -12.77 14.95
C PHE A 87 -9.78 -13.21 14.70
N LYS A 88 -10.23 -13.25 13.43
CA LYS A 88 -11.56 -13.76 13.08
C LYS A 88 -11.71 -15.24 13.42
N THR A 89 -10.72 -16.07 13.08
CA THR A 89 -10.72 -17.50 13.39
C THR A 89 -10.71 -17.76 14.88
N LEU A 90 -9.87 -17.06 15.64
CA LEU A 90 -9.83 -17.18 17.11
C LEU A 90 -11.18 -16.86 17.74
N ARG A 91 -11.83 -15.78 17.30
CA ARG A 91 -13.18 -15.42 17.78
C ARG A 91 -14.22 -16.51 17.48
N GLY A 92 -14.19 -17.07 16.28
CA GLY A 92 -15.09 -18.17 15.89
C GLY A 92 -14.90 -19.43 16.74
N ASN A 93 -13.65 -19.81 17.00
CA ASN A 93 -13.30 -21.00 17.79
C ASN A 93 -13.70 -20.85 19.27
N VAL A 94 -13.53 -19.66 19.86
CA VAL A 94 -14.02 -19.37 21.22
C VAL A 94 -15.54 -19.52 21.28
N GLY A 95 -16.27 -18.96 20.31
CA GLY A 95 -17.72 -19.11 20.22
C GLY A 95 -18.16 -20.58 20.16
N GLN A 96 -17.54 -21.39 19.31
CA GLN A 96 -17.82 -22.83 19.22
C GLN A 96 -17.50 -23.59 20.53
N THR A 97 -16.44 -23.19 21.23
CA THR A 97 -16.05 -23.82 22.49
C THR A 97 -17.05 -23.49 23.60
N VAL A 98 -17.52 -22.25 23.68
CA VAL A 98 -18.55 -21.83 24.65
C VAL A 98 -19.87 -22.55 24.40
N VAL A 99 -20.30 -22.67 23.14
CA VAL A 99 -21.51 -23.42 22.76
C VAL A 99 -21.40 -24.88 23.20
N LYS A 100 -20.28 -25.56 22.92
CA LYS A 100 -20.05 -26.94 23.36
C LYS A 100 -20.07 -27.15 24.88
N ILE A 101 -19.67 -26.14 25.66
CA ILE A 101 -19.71 -26.20 27.13
C ILE A 101 -21.14 -26.00 27.64
N LEU A 102 -21.93 -25.12 27.01
CA LEU A 102 -23.30 -24.81 27.40
C LEU A 102 -24.32 -25.88 26.97
N GLU A 103 -24.04 -26.64 25.90
CA GLU A 103 -24.88 -27.76 25.42
C GLU A 103 -24.66 -29.06 26.20
N LYS A 104 -23.79 -29.07 27.21
CA LYS A 104 -23.42 -30.23 28.03
C LYS A 104 -23.95 -30.11 29.44
#